data_AF-B0D2W1-F1
#
_entry.id   AF-B0D2W1-F1
#
_cell.length_a   1.000
_cell.length_b   1.000
_cell.length_c   1.000
_cell.angle_alpha   90.00
_cell.angle_beta   90.00
_cell.angle_gamma   90.00
#
_symmetry.space_group_name_H-M   'P 1'
#
loop_
_entity.id
_entity.type
_entity.pdbx_description
1 polymer ?
#
loop_
_entity_poly.entity_id
_entity_poly.type
_entity_poly.pdbx_seq_one_letter_code
_entity_poly.pdbx_strand_id
1 'polypeptide(L)'
;MTNCINTAIPLNDKFAVMAVSNTRRSRLLAFTVVASVLVLVCFVWGPTPPELPILNHDTHSGRIPSNDIENANTAPKKIPTPTSSWCEGDECSRGSWKPRSPQFTSLADFQTAYANRQDGTWSRCPSLAPPDVIRTEEEQQRAEEKRIVDLNNWVWNPSSGKMKQWDPEAFLVRCLRSPGGVILIGDSITQQHFHILGYSMRMADIQFDVDPPYLALYNHKNVHQHVLRPGAPSTKRILERAGVPESRLRRPVITMLEDHMLIGEADIRTITERLGAPKVYTWYHDFQRVEDWETFVKNSSTPRRGEEETVTEDTVLVMNAGAHARHPNCGDHTEPYINAADAEAAEQDVVERLIEPFENEDERVGRKQWDWDLFQVHNHVWRRTTARLQREREAILKGSGVNPYKRTGAQWFYMDLWDQMLQRPDGHQTPNQDCLHYV
;
A
#
# COMPACT_ATOMS: atom_id res chain seq x y z
N MET A 1 -31.70 10.63 5.62
CA MET A 1 -33.06 10.33 6.09
C MET A 1 -33.07 8.88 6.56
N THR A 2 -33.20 8.71 7.86
CA THR A 2 -33.07 7.48 8.64
C THR A 2 -34.34 6.63 8.52
N ASN A 3 -34.21 5.31 8.38
CA ASN A 3 -35.26 4.38 8.79
C ASN A 3 -34.65 3.08 9.32
N CYS A 4 -34.81 2.90 10.62
CA CYS A 4 -34.51 1.70 11.39
C CYS A 4 -35.61 0.65 11.19
N ILE A 5 -35.24 -0.63 11.12
CA ILE A 5 -36.17 -1.74 11.40
C ILE A 5 -35.49 -2.67 12.41
N ASN A 6 -36.08 -2.68 13.60
CA ASN A 6 -35.88 -3.66 14.66
C ASN A 6 -36.67 -4.94 14.34
N THR A 7 -36.06 -6.11 14.52
CA THR A 7 -36.80 -7.34 14.83
C THR A 7 -36.04 -8.18 15.85
N ALA A 8 -36.71 -8.42 16.97
CA ALA A 8 -36.27 -9.23 18.10
C ALA A 8 -36.43 -10.73 17.82
N ILE A 9 -35.56 -11.56 18.41
CA ILE A 9 -35.69 -13.03 18.48
C ILE A 9 -35.45 -13.46 19.94
N PRO A 10 -36.27 -14.36 20.52
CA PRO A 10 -36.23 -14.67 21.94
C PRO A 10 -35.17 -15.73 22.31
N LEU A 11 -34.60 -15.56 23.50
CA LEU A 11 -33.78 -16.51 24.24
C LEU A 11 -34.61 -17.72 24.68
N ASN A 12 -34.04 -18.92 24.56
CA ASN A 12 -34.54 -20.10 25.27
C ASN A 12 -33.38 -20.92 25.84
N ASP A 13 -33.36 -21.00 27.17
CA ASP A 13 -32.46 -21.77 28.02
C ASP A 13 -32.69 -23.27 27.89
N LYS A 14 -31.60 -24.05 27.74
CA LYS A 14 -31.49 -25.42 28.28
C LYS A 14 -30.04 -25.73 28.69
N PHE A 15 -29.76 -25.62 29.99
CA PHE A 15 -28.57 -26.21 30.61
C PHE A 15 -28.77 -27.72 30.79
N ALA A 16 -27.89 -28.52 30.20
CA ALA A 16 -27.72 -29.93 30.53
C ALA A 16 -26.37 -30.14 31.21
N VAL A 17 -26.40 -30.45 32.51
CA VAL A 17 -25.22 -30.80 33.31
C VAL A 17 -24.90 -32.27 33.07
N MET A 18 -23.79 -32.58 32.40
CA MET A 18 -23.24 -33.93 32.33
C MET A 18 -22.19 -34.15 33.44
N ALA A 19 -22.44 -35.14 34.29
CA ALA A 19 -21.49 -35.60 35.29
C ALA A 19 -20.30 -36.33 34.63
N VAL A 20 -19.09 -35.82 34.83
CA VAL A 20 -17.85 -36.44 34.34
C VAL A 20 -17.27 -37.35 35.42
N SER A 21 -17.10 -38.63 35.06
CA SER A 21 -16.53 -39.69 35.90
C SER A 21 -15.12 -39.37 36.43
N ASN A 22 -14.92 -39.59 37.73
CA ASN A 22 -13.67 -39.34 38.49
C ASN A 22 -12.44 -40.08 37.97
N THR A 23 -12.57 -41.15 37.17
CA THR A 23 -11.42 -41.90 36.64
C THR A 23 -10.75 -41.22 35.43
N ARG A 24 -11.43 -40.29 34.74
CA ARG A 24 -10.81 -39.49 33.65
C ARG A 24 -9.97 -38.32 34.17
N ARG A 25 -10.29 -37.77 35.36
CA ARG A 25 -9.51 -36.67 35.97
C ARG A 25 -8.11 -37.10 36.38
N SER A 26 -7.95 -38.32 36.90
CA SER A 26 -6.64 -38.82 37.35
C SER A 26 -5.67 -39.07 36.19
N ARG A 27 -6.18 -39.49 35.02
CA ARG A 27 -5.35 -39.69 33.82
C ARG A 27 -4.97 -38.36 33.14
N LEU A 28 -5.87 -37.38 33.17
CA LEU A 28 -5.58 -36.05 32.62
C LEU A 28 -4.51 -35.35 33.47
N LEU A 29 -4.63 -35.37 34.80
CA LEU A 29 -3.64 -34.79 35.72
C LEU A 29 -2.26 -35.43 35.60
N ALA A 30 -2.17 -36.76 35.42
CA ALA A 30 -0.90 -37.43 35.19
C ALA A 30 -0.23 -36.99 33.88
N PHE A 31 -1.01 -36.80 32.80
CA PHE A 31 -0.49 -36.30 31.53
C PHE A 31 -0.04 -34.84 31.62
N THR A 32 -0.76 -33.98 32.35
CA THR A 32 -0.35 -32.58 32.51
C THR A 32 0.94 -32.47 33.33
N VAL A 33 1.14 -33.30 34.34
CA VAL A 33 2.38 -33.30 35.13
C VAL A 33 3.57 -33.78 34.29
N VAL A 34 3.41 -34.86 33.50
CA VAL A 34 4.49 -35.36 32.62
C VAL A 34 4.82 -34.37 31.50
N ALA A 35 3.81 -33.73 30.89
CA ALA A 35 4.03 -32.71 29.86
C ALA A 35 4.72 -31.47 30.44
N SER A 36 4.34 -31.02 31.63
CA SER A 36 4.99 -29.87 32.29
C SER A 36 6.43 -30.16 32.69
N VAL A 37 6.74 -31.40 33.13
CA VAL A 37 8.13 -31.81 33.43
C VAL A 37 8.97 -31.90 32.15
N LEU A 38 8.41 -32.40 31.04
CA LEU A 38 9.12 -32.43 29.75
C LEU A 38 9.38 -31.03 29.19
N VAL A 39 8.43 -30.10 29.32
CA VAL A 39 8.64 -28.69 28.94
C VAL A 39 9.71 -28.05 29.83
N LEU A 40 9.72 -28.32 31.14
CA LEU A 40 10.77 -27.82 32.03
C LEU A 40 12.15 -28.39 31.69
N VAL A 41 12.26 -29.69 31.38
CA VAL A 41 13.53 -30.31 31.00
C VAL A 41 14.04 -29.74 29.68
N CYS A 42 13.16 -29.47 28.70
CA CYS A 42 13.53 -28.78 27.46
C CYS A 42 13.97 -27.32 27.69
N PHE A 43 13.41 -26.63 28.69
CA PHE A 43 13.77 -25.24 29.00
C PHE A 43 15.04 -25.10 29.85
N VAL A 44 15.32 -26.05 30.74
CA VAL A 44 16.50 -25.97 31.62
C VAL A 44 17.73 -26.61 30.97
N TRP A 45 17.58 -27.66 30.14
CA TRP A 45 18.70 -28.48 29.63
C TRP A 45 18.78 -28.53 28.09
N GLY A 46 17.89 -27.84 27.37
CA GLY A 46 18.04 -27.64 25.92
C GLY A 46 19.25 -26.75 25.62
N PRO A 47 19.92 -26.93 24.45
CA PRO A 47 20.92 -25.98 24.02
C PRO A 47 20.29 -24.60 23.99
N THR A 48 20.97 -23.61 24.57
CA THR A 48 20.58 -22.21 24.44
C THR A 48 20.29 -21.92 22.98
N PRO A 49 19.11 -21.37 22.63
CA PRO A 49 18.90 -20.92 21.26
C PRO A 49 20.05 -19.99 20.91
N PRO A 50 20.65 -20.09 19.71
CA PRO A 50 21.70 -19.17 19.32
C PRO A 50 21.15 -17.76 19.48
N GLU A 51 21.79 -16.97 20.34
CA GLU A 51 21.53 -15.54 20.42
C GLU A 51 21.70 -15.01 19.00
N LEU A 52 20.57 -14.68 18.36
CA LEU A 52 20.60 -13.84 17.18
C LEU A 52 21.28 -12.54 17.65
N PRO A 53 22.35 -12.08 17.00
CA PRO A 53 23.00 -10.85 17.39
C PRO A 53 21.94 -9.73 17.25
N ILE A 54 21.45 -9.26 18.39
CA ILE A 54 20.71 -8.01 18.46
C ILE A 54 21.75 -6.96 18.09
N LEU A 55 21.65 -6.46 16.86
CA LEU A 55 22.49 -5.36 16.39
C LEU A 55 22.22 -4.19 17.33
N ASN A 56 23.21 -3.88 18.17
CA ASN A 56 23.19 -2.75 19.06
C ASN A 56 23.24 -1.49 18.19
N HIS A 57 22.09 -0.98 17.77
CA HIS A 57 22.00 0.36 17.20
C HIS A 57 22.23 1.32 18.35
N ASP A 58 23.45 1.84 18.46
CA ASP A 58 23.76 3.03 19.25
C ASP A 58 22.89 4.19 18.74
N THR A 59 21.72 4.38 19.35
CA THR A 59 20.77 5.47 19.05
C THR A 59 21.05 6.74 19.85
N HIS A 60 22.19 6.83 20.54
CA HIS A 60 22.54 8.01 21.34
C HIS A 60 23.00 9.23 20.55
N SER A 61 23.13 9.11 19.23
CA SER A 61 23.18 10.27 18.34
C SER A 61 22.23 10.01 17.20
N GLY A 62 21.31 10.92 16.89
CA GLY A 62 20.49 10.88 15.68
C GLY A 62 21.29 10.95 14.36
N ARG A 63 22.55 10.51 14.34
CA ARG A 63 23.33 10.22 13.15
C ARG A 63 23.11 8.78 12.76
N ILE A 64 22.43 8.60 11.64
CA ILE A 64 22.44 7.38 10.84
C ILE A 64 23.90 6.96 10.63
N PRO A 65 24.27 5.67 10.78
CA PRO A 65 25.64 5.20 10.54
C PRO A 65 26.14 5.66 9.17
N SER A 66 27.33 6.29 9.12
CA SER A 66 27.96 6.82 7.90
C SER A 66 28.06 5.80 6.76
N ASN A 67 28.13 4.51 7.09
CA ASN A 67 28.29 3.43 6.13
C ASN A 67 26.98 3.13 5.36
N ASP A 68 25.83 3.58 5.88
CA ASP A 68 24.54 3.49 5.18
C ASP A 68 24.34 4.65 4.19
N ILE A 69 25.03 5.78 4.38
CA ILE A 69 25.03 6.93 3.47
C ILE A 69 25.88 6.65 2.23
N GLU A 70 27.00 5.94 2.38
CA GLU A 70 27.86 5.59 1.24
C GLU A 70 27.22 4.57 0.28
N ASN A 71 26.37 3.67 0.77
CA ASN A 71 25.72 2.65 -0.07
C ASN A 71 24.45 3.14 -0.80
N ALA A 72 23.86 4.27 -0.37
CA ALA A 72 22.74 4.91 -1.05
C ALA A 72 23.18 5.74 -2.27
N ASN A 73 24.42 6.25 -2.26
CA ASN A 73 25.00 7.03 -3.35
C ASN A 73 25.52 6.20 -4.53
N THR A 74 25.53 4.87 -4.41
CA THR A 74 25.73 3.98 -5.55
C THR A 74 24.44 3.82 -6.35
N ALA A 75 24.04 4.89 -7.03
CA ALA A 75 23.21 4.74 -8.22
C ALA A 75 23.88 3.70 -9.14
N PRO A 76 23.15 2.71 -9.68
CA PRO A 76 23.74 1.78 -10.64
C PRO A 76 24.28 2.58 -11.82
N LYS A 77 25.61 2.69 -11.90
CA LYS A 77 26.36 3.56 -12.84
C LYS A 77 26.24 3.17 -14.32
N LYS A 78 25.32 2.28 -14.67
CA LYS A 78 24.92 1.96 -16.03
C LYS A 78 23.48 1.44 -15.99
N ILE A 79 22.56 2.20 -16.55
CA ILE A 79 21.25 1.67 -16.96
C ILE A 79 21.57 0.56 -17.97
N PRO A 80 21.23 -0.71 -17.71
CA PRO A 80 21.41 -1.78 -18.67
C PRO A 80 20.76 -1.41 -19.99
N THR A 81 21.39 -1.76 -21.12
CA THR A 81 20.75 -1.57 -22.42
C THR A 81 19.45 -2.36 -22.45
N PRO A 82 18.29 -1.74 -22.73
CA PRO A 82 17.01 -2.42 -22.66
C PRO A 82 17.01 -3.64 -23.60
N THR A 83 16.71 -4.81 -23.06
CA THR A 83 16.50 -6.04 -23.86
C THR A 83 15.13 -6.06 -24.53
N SER A 84 14.24 -5.15 -24.13
CA SER A 84 12.86 -5.01 -24.57
C SER A 84 12.58 -3.57 -24.98
N SER A 85 11.64 -3.36 -25.91
CA SER A 85 11.12 -2.01 -26.21
C SER A 85 10.23 -1.46 -25.09
N TRP A 86 9.82 -2.32 -24.16
CA TRP A 86 9.02 -1.98 -22.99
C TRP A 86 9.91 -1.85 -21.75
N CYS A 87 9.52 -0.99 -20.82
CA CYS A 87 10.14 -0.97 -19.49
C CYS A 87 9.85 -2.30 -18.76
N GLU A 88 10.74 -2.71 -17.87
CA GLU A 88 10.57 -3.93 -17.06
C GLU A 88 10.86 -3.65 -15.58
N GLY A 89 10.03 -4.20 -14.69
CA GLY A 89 10.20 -4.06 -13.23
C GLY A 89 10.31 -2.60 -12.78
N ASP A 90 11.33 -2.31 -11.98
CA ASP A 90 11.61 -0.98 -11.44
C ASP A 90 11.98 0.07 -12.51
N GLU A 91 12.33 -0.35 -13.74
CA GLU A 91 12.57 0.61 -14.83
C GLU A 91 11.31 1.40 -15.17
N CYS A 92 10.15 0.76 -15.03
CA CYS A 92 8.86 1.39 -15.32
C CYS A 92 8.54 2.51 -14.35
N SER A 93 9.03 2.46 -13.11
CA SER A 93 8.74 3.46 -12.10
C SER A 93 9.79 4.55 -11.97
N ARG A 94 10.86 4.53 -12.79
CA ARG A 94 11.89 5.57 -12.83
C ARG A 94 11.82 6.39 -14.10
N GLY A 95 11.73 7.71 -14.01
CA GLY A 95 11.42 8.52 -15.18
C GLY A 95 11.04 9.95 -14.85
N SER A 96 10.17 10.51 -15.68
CA SER A 96 9.63 11.84 -15.44
C SER A 96 8.24 11.98 -16.04
N TRP A 97 7.44 12.87 -15.45
CA TRP A 97 6.17 13.25 -16.04
C TRP A 97 6.40 14.08 -17.31
N LYS A 98 5.59 13.82 -18.32
CA LYS A 98 5.59 14.55 -19.59
C LYS A 98 4.18 15.01 -19.93
N PRO A 99 4.04 16.13 -20.67
CA PRO A 99 2.73 16.53 -21.17
C PRO A 99 2.09 15.40 -21.97
N ARG A 100 0.82 15.12 -21.68
CA ARG A 100 -0.01 14.17 -22.39
C ARG A 100 -0.12 14.58 -23.86
N SER A 101 -0.19 13.58 -24.74
CA SER A 101 -0.50 13.79 -26.16
C SER A 101 -1.53 12.75 -26.63
N PRO A 102 -2.73 13.17 -27.10
CA PRO A 102 -3.23 14.55 -27.14
C PRO A 102 -3.60 15.07 -25.73
N GLN A 103 -3.45 16.38 -25.52
CA GLN A 103 -3.91 17.02 -24.28
C GLN A 103 -5.43 17.11 -24.24
N PHE A 104 -6.00 17.01 -23.04
CA PHE A 104 -7.35 17.47 -22.75
C PHE A 104 -7.39 18.99 -22.84
N THR A 105 -8.37 19.53 -23.57
CA THR A 105 -8.55 20.99 -23.72
C THR A 105 -9.73 21.53 -22.92
N SER A 106 -10.56 20.63 -22.38
CA SER A 106 -11.75 20.96 -21.60
C SER A 106 -12.08 19.86 -20.58
N LEU A 107 -12.92 20.20 -19.60
CA LEU A 107 -13.50 19.22 -18.69
C LEU A 107 -14.28 18.13 -19.45
N ALA A 108 -14.97 18.50 -20.53
CA ALA A 108 -15.73 17.56 -21.35
C ALA A 108 -14.83 16.51 -22.02
N ASP A 109 -13.64 16.90 -22.49
CA ASP A 109 -12.66 15.97 -23.06
C ASP A 109 -12.20 14.95 -22.02
N PHE A 110 -11.85 15.45 -20.82
CA PHE A 110 -11.46 14.61 -19.68
C PHE A 110 -12.59 13.65 -19.28
N GLN A 111 -13.80 14.16 -19.08
CA GLN A 111 -14.95 13.36 -18.67
C GLN A 111 -15.33 12.32 -19.73
N THR A 112 -15.14 12.62 -21.01
CA THR A 112 -15.35 11.65 -22.09
C THR A 112 -14.31 10.52 -22.02
N ALA A 113 -13.04 10.86 -21.78
CA ALA A 113 -11.96 9.89 -21.70
C ALA A 113 -12.07 8.96 -20.47
N TYR A 114 -12.65 9.46 -19.38
CA TYR A 114 -12.84 8.72 -18.13
C TYR A 114 -14.30 8.31 -17.86
N ALA A 115 -15.20 8.43 -18.84
CA ALA A 115 -16.59 8.08 -18.65
C ALA A 115 -16.75 6.60 -18.24
N ASN A 116 -17.53 6.36 -17.19
CA ASN A 116 -17.88 5.02 -16.76
C ASN A 116 -19.40 4.94 -16.43
N ARG A 117 -19.93 3.72 -16.32
CA ARG A 117 -21.38 3.48 -16.14
C ARG A 117 -21.83 3.39 -14.68
N GLN A 118 -20.91 3.35 -13.73
CA GLN A 118 -21.18 2.95 -12.34
C GLN A 118 -20.91 4.07 -11.33
N ASP A 119 -19.98 4.98 -11.63
CA ASP A 119 -19.58 6.11 -10.78
C ASP A 119 -19.67 7.42 -11.57
N GLY A 120 -19.88 8.52 -10.85
CA GLY A 120 -19.72 9.85 -11.44
C GLY A 120 -18.30 10.08 -11.94
N THR A 121 -18.15 10.75 -13.08
CA THR A 121 -16.88 11.34 -13.47
C THR A 121 -16.61 12.55 -12.59
N TRP A 122 -15.34 12.76 -12.24
CA TRP A 122 -14.95 13.97 -11.53
C TRP A 122 -15.33 15.21 -12.35
N SER A 123 -15.91 16.20 -11.68
CA SER A 123 -16.39 17.43 -12.30
C SER A 123 -15.61 18.66 -11.87
N ARG A 124 -14.79 18.55 -10.81
CA ARG A 124 -14.05 19.66 -10.23
C ARG A 124 -12.87 19.17 -9.42
N CYS A 125 -11.87 20.03 -9.30
CA CYS A 125 -10.75 19.86 -8.39
C CYS A 125 -10.56 21.14 -7.56
N PRO A 126 -10.65 21.11 -6.22
CA PRO A 126 -10.46 22.29 -5.39
C PRO A 126 -9.22 23.12 -5.79
N SER A 127 -9.47 24.39 -6.07
CA SER A 127 -8.44 25.39 -6.36
C SER A 127 -8.43 26.40 -5.22
N LEU A 128 -7.29 26.56 -4.57
CA LEU A 128 -7.15 27.65 -3.59
C LEU A 128 -6.89 28.95 -4.34
N ALA A 129 -7.61 29.99 -3.95
CA ALA A 129 -7.26 31.35 -4.32
C ALA A 129 -6.25 31.89 -3.30
N PRO A 130 -5.32 32.77 -3.71
CA PRO A 130 -4.51 33.52 -2.74
C PRO A 130 -5.41 34.24 -1.72
N PRO A 131 -4.96 34.43 -0.47
CA PRO A 131 -5.78 35.05 0.58
C PRO A 131 -6.41 36.40 0.20
N ASP A 132 -5.74 37.17 -0.67
CA ASP A 132 -6.18 38.49 -1.12
C ASP A 132 -7.14 38.46 -2.33
N VAL A 133 -7.46 37.27 -2.85
CA VAL A 133 -8.29 37.09 -4.04
C VAL A 133 -9.63 36.47 -3.67
N ILE A 134 -10.68 37.28 -3.68
CA ILE A 134 -12.05 36.82 -3.53
C ILE A 134 -12.59 36.46 -4.92
N ARG A 135 -12.79 35.17 -5.19
CA ARG A 135 -13.44 34.68 -6.41
C ARG A 135 -14.95 34.62 -6.20
N THR A 136 -15.70 34.99 -7.23
CA THR A 136 -17.13 34.63 -7.35
C THR A 136 -17.28 33.11 -7.47
N GLU A 137 -18.49 32.58 -7.23
CA GLU A 137 -18.77 31.14 -7.39
C GLU A 137 -18.45 30.64 -8.81
N GLU A 138 -18.77 31.42 -9.84
CA GLU A 138 -18.49 31.08 -11.24
C GLU A 138 -16.99 31.13 -11.57
N GLU A 139 -16.22 32.02 -10.96
CA GLU A 139 -14.77 32.07 -11.12
C GLU A 139 -14.09 30.90 -10.39
N GLN A 140 -14.58 30.55 -9.20
CA GLN A 140 -14.10 29.40 -8.46
C GLN A 140 -14.38 28.10 -9.23
N GLN A 141 -15.60 27.92 -9.74
CA GLN A 141 -15.94 26.76 -10.54
C GLN A 141 -15.02 26.64 -11.77
N ARG A 142 -14.83 27.73 -12.54
CA ARG A 142 -13.92 27.71 -13.69
C ARG A 142 -12.46 27.39 -13.31
N ALA A 143 -11.99 27.87 -12.17
CA ALA A 143 -10.65 27.56 -11.67
C ALA A 143 -10.53 26.07 -11.30
N GLU A 144 -11.55 25.48 -10.67
CA GLU A 144 -11.57 24.07 -10.30
C GLU A 144 -11.66 23.13 -11.51
N GLU A 145 -12.46 23.51 -12.52
CA GLU A 145 -12.56 22.80 -13.80
C GLU A 145 -11.24 22.87 -14.60
N LYS A 146 -10.58 24.03 -14.59
CA LYS A 146 -9.26 24.17 -15.22
C LYS A 146 -8.22 23.33 -14.49
N ARG A 147 -8.19 23.37 -13.16
CA ARG A 147 -7.22 22.62 -12.36
C ARG A 147 -7.31 21.13 -12.64
N ILE A 148 -8.50 20.52 -12.67
CA ILE A 148 -8.62 19.09 -12.96
C ILE A 148 -8.08 18.72 -14.35
N VAL A 149 -8.29 19.57 -15.36
CA VAL A 149 -7.74 19.37 -16.71
C VAL A 149 -6.22 19.45 -16.71
N ASP A 150 -5.66 20.46 -16.05
CA ASP A 150 -4.20 20.67 -15.98
C ASP A 150 -3.50 19.48 -15.29
N LEU A 151 -4.03 19.01 -14.15
CA LEU A 151 -3.44 17.88 -13.39
C LEU A 151 -3.47 16.55 -14.16
N ASN A 152 -4.46 16.35 -15.03
CA ASN A 152 -4.66 15.11 -15.81
C ASN A 152 -3.99 15.13 -17.20
N ASN A 153 -3.32 16.24 -17.53
CA ASN A 153 -2.55 16.42 -18.76
C ASN A 153 -1.08 16.01 -18.62
N TRP A 154 -0.74 15.22 -17.61
CA TRP A 154 0.59 14.66 -17.40
C TRP A 154 0.54 13.14 -17.47
N VAL A 155 1.49 12.55 -18.18
CA VAL A 155 1.67 11.09 -18.28
C VAL A 155 3.08 10.72 -17.87
N TRP A 156 3.21 9.61 -17.16
CA TRP A 156 4.52 9.10 -16.77
C TRP A 156 5.29 8.57 -17.98
N ASN A 157 6.53 9.03 -18.14
CA ASN A 157 7.44 8.53 -19.17
C ASN A 157 8.69 7.90 -18.51
N PRO A 158 8.86 6.57 -18.59
CA PRO A 158 10.00 5.90 -17.99
C PRO A 158 11.31 6.31 -18.67
N SER A 159 12.39 6.26 -17.90
CA SER A 159 13.75 6.54 -18.34
C SER A 159 14.33 5.46 -19.27
N SER A 160 13.80 4.24 -19.17
CA SER A 160 14.14 3.08 -19.99
C SER A 160 12.87 2.42 -20.53
N GLY A 161 12.90 2.03 -21.81
CA GLY A 161 11.76 1.41 -22.49
C GLY A 161 10.53 2.31 -22.60
N LYS A 162 9.38 1.70 -22.92
CA LYS A 162 8.07 2.36 -22.98
C LYS A 162 7.08 1.71 -22.02
N MET A 163 6.11 2.49 -21.54
CA MET A 163 4.92 1.93 -20.86
C MET A 163 3.99 1.30 -21.90
N LYS A 164 3.39 0.15 -21.55
CA LYS A 164 2.35 -0.46 -22.37
C LYS A 164 1.06 0.37 -22.28
N GLN A 165 0.26 0.33 -23.34
CA GLN A 165 -1.10 0.86 -23.27
C GLN A 165 -1.89 0.09 -22.21
N TRP A 166 -2.67 0.83 -21.42
CA TRP A 166 -3.53 0.26 -20.40
C TRP A 166 -4.59 -0.67 -21.01
N ASP A 167 -4.61 -1.93 -20.55
CA ASP A 167 -5.62 -2.94 -20.88
C ASP A 167 -6.05 -3.62 -19.57
N PRO A 168 -7.24 -3.32 -19.04
CA PRO A 168 -7.69 -3.85 -17.75
C PRO A 168 -7.93 -5.36 -17.77
N GLU A 169 -8.34 -5.94 -18.91
CA GLU A 169 -8.48 -7.40 -19.00
C GLU A 169 -7.09 -8.07 -18.99
N ALA A 170 -6.12 -7.54 -19.74
CA ALA A 170 -4.75 -8.08 -19.74
C ALA A 170 -4.07 -7.93 -18.37
N PHE A 171 -4.32 -6.82 -17.67
CA PHE A 171 -3.90 -6.63 -16.28
C PHE A 171 -4.47 -7.73 -15.37
N LEU A 172 -5.79 -7.97 -15.42
CA LEU A 172 -6.43 -8.98 -14.58
C LEU A 172 -6.05 -10.42 -14.94
N VAL A 173 -5.76 -10.70 -16.22
CA VAL A 173 -5.15 -11.97 -16.64
C VAL A 173 -3.84 -12.22 -15.89
N ARG A 174 -2.99 -11.19 -15.78
CA ARG A 174 -1.74 -11.29 -15.00
C ARG A 174 -2.03 -11.44 -13.51
N CYS A 175 -2.99 -10.69 -12.96
CA CYS A 175 -3.36 -10.82 -11.54
C CYS A 175 -3.90 -12.21 -11.20
N LEU A 176 -4.62 -12.87 -12.11
CA LEU A 176 -5.09 -14.24 -11.93
C LEU A 176 -3.96 -15.28 -11.96
N ARG A 177 -2.95 -15.05 -12.80
CA ARG A 177 -1.70 -15.84 -12.85
C ARG A 177 -0.75 -15.52 -11.72
N SER A 178 -1.04 -14.51 -10.92
CA SER A 178 -0.34 -14.19 -9.68
C SER A 178 -1.08 -14.80 -8.49
N PRO A 179 -0.40 -15.29 -7.43
CA PRO A 179 -1.07 -15.87 -6.27
C PRO A 179 -1.94 -14.86 -5.52
N GLY A 180 -1.44 -13.63 -5.36
CA GLY A 180 -2.07 -12.54 -4.62
C GLY A 180 -2.59 -11.41 -5.50
N GLY A 181 -2.28 -11.40 -6.80
CA GLY A 181 -2.64 -10.30 -7.69
C GLY A 181 -1.83 -9.04 -7.35
N VAL A 182 -2.51 -7.93 -7.07
CA VAL A 182 -1.89 -6.70 -6.55
C VAL A 182 -2.32 -6.46 -5.12
N ILE A 183 -1.35 -6.25 -4.23
CA ILE A 183 -1.59 -5.85 -2.84
C ILE A 183 -1.02 -4.44 -2.66
N LEU A 184 -1.87 -3.52 -2.25
CA LEU A 184 -1.52 -2.15 -1.92
C LEU A 184 -1.54 -2.00 -0.40
N ILE A 185 -0.49 -1.44 0.18
CA ILE A 185 -0.39 -1.20 1.62
C ILE A 185 0.05 0.24 1.85
N GLY A 186 -0.73 0.98 2.62
CA GLY A 186 -0.41 2.36 2.90
C GLY A 186 -1.56 3.16 3.49
N ASP A 187 -1.44 4.47 3.36
CA ASP A 187 -2.39 5.44 3.89
C ASP A 187 -3.49 5.81 2.86
N SER A 188 -4.14 6.95 3.11
CA SER A 188 -5.14 7.53 2.21
C SER A 188 -4.67 7.72 0.76
N ILE A 189 -3.36 7.85 0.50
CA ILE A 189 -2.84 8.01 -0.87
C ILE A 189 -2.84 6.66 -1.58
N THR A 190 -2.46 5.63 -0.86
CA THR A 190 -2.54 4.26 -1.34
C THR A 190 -4.00 3.80 -1.50
N GLN A 191 -4.94 4.31 -0.69
CA GLN A 191 -6.37 4.14 -0.96
C GLN A 191 -6.80 4.81 -2.27
N GLN A 192 -6.27 5.99 -2.60
CA GLN A 192 -6.56 6.63 -3.87
C GLN A 192 -6.05 5.80 -5.07
N HIS A 193 -4.87 5.18 -4.97
CA HIS A 193 -4.39 4.19 -5.95
C HIS A 193 -5.36 3.01 -6.09
N PHE A 194 -5.87 2.49 -4.98
CA PHE A 194 -6.85 1.41 -4.98
C PHE A 194 -8.17 1.84 -5.63
N HIS A 195 -8.65 3.06 -5.34
CA HIS A 195 -9.87 3.61 -5.92
C HIS A 195 -9.76 3.80 -7.43
N ILE A 196 -8.67 4.40 -7.94
CA ILE A 196 -8.49 4.60 -9.38
C ILE A 196 -8.33 3.28 -10.13
N LEU A 197 -7.66 2.28 -9.53
CA LEU A 197 -7.63 0.93 -10.06
C LEU A 197 -9.05 0.36 -10.16
N GLY A 198 -9.85 0.45 -9.09
CA GLY A 198 -11.26 0.04 -9.13
C GLY A 198 -12.06 0.76 -10.21
N TYR A 199 -11.92 2.08 -10.32
CA TYR A 199 -12.56 2.92 -11.33
C TYR A 199 -12.22 2.47 -12.75
N SER A 200 -10.94 2.22 -13.03
CA SER A 200 -10.46 1.78 -14.33
C SER A 200 -11.02 0.42 -14.77
N MET A 201 -11.28 -0.48 -13.83
CA MET A 201 -11.93 -1.77 -14.10
C MET A 201 -13.41 -1.60 -14.42
N ARG A 202 -14.10 -0.69 -13.73
CA ARG A 202 -15.52 -0.37 -13.99
C ARG A 202 -15.72 0.30 -15.35
N MET A 203 -14.76 1.13 -15.79
CA MET A 203 -14.74 1.66 -17.17
C MET A 203 -14.77 0.55 -18.23
N ALA A 204 -14.18 -0.61 -17.94
CA ALA A 204 -14.17 -1.77 -18.81
C ALA A 204 -15.28 -2.80 -18.54
N ASP A 205 -16.33 -2.42 -17.79
CA ASP A 205 -17.47 -3.30 -17.42
C ASP A 205 -17.03 -4.58 -16.69
N ILE A 206 -15.98 -4.46 -15.87
CA ILE A 206 -15.48 -5.54 -15.02
C ILE A 206 -16.07 -5.39 -13.63
N GLN A 207 -16.66 -6.47 -13.13
CA GLN A 207 -17.39 -6.49 -11.86
C GLN A 207 -16.64 -7.31 -10.82
N PHE A 208 -16.63 -6.79 -9.60
CA PHE A 208 -16.06 -7.46 -8.44
C PHE A 208 -17.12 -7.78 -7.41
N ASP A 209 -16.89 -8.86 -6.66
CA ASP A 209 -17.43 -9.04 -5.34
C ASP A 209 -16.43 -8.45 -4.34
N VAL A 210 -16.90 -7.52 -3.52
CA VAL A 210 -16.09 -6.77 -2.54
C VAL A 210 -16.22 -7.44 -1.19
N ASP A 211 -15.08 -7.74 -0.56
CA ASP A 211 -14.97 -8.32 0.78
C ASP A 211 -15.88 -9.53 1.05
N PRO A 212 -15.90 -10.54 0.18
CA PRO A 212 -16.80 -11.67 0.38
C PRO A 212 -16.48 -12.43 1.69
N PRO A 213 -17.49 -12.90 2.44
CA PRO A 213 -17.32 -13.42 3.81
C PRO A 213 -16.40 -14.63 4.00
N TYR A 214 -15.99 -15.27 2.91
CA TYR A 214 -15.09 -16.42 2.94
C TYR A 214 -13.60 -16.02 2.93
N LEU A 215 -13.28 -14.74 2.72
CA LEU A 215 -11.90 -14.26 2.73
C LEU A 215 -11.39 -14.03 4.16
N ALA A 216 -10.08 -14.15 4.33
CA ALA A 216 -9.43 -13.71 5.55
C ALA A 216 -9.60 -12.20 5.71
N LEU A 217 -9.81 -11.73 6.94
CA LEU A 217 -9.97 -10.30 7.26
C LEU A 217 -11.12 -9.59 6.51
N TYR A 218 -12.12 -10.30 5.99
CA TYR A 218 -13.24 -9.71 5.22
C TYR A 218 -14.04 -8.65 6.01
N ASN A 219 -14.05 -8.76 7.33
CA ASN A 219 -14.76 -7.85 8.23
C ASN A 219 -13.84 -6.82 8.89
N HIS A 220 -12.56 -6.77 8.51
CA HIS A 220 -11.61 -5.82 9.05
C HIS A 220 -11.79 -4.47 8.37
N LYS A 221 -12.03 -3.40 9.16
CA LYS A 221 -12.36 -2.06 8.64
C LYS A 221 -11.30 -1.48 7.68
N ASN A 222 -10.05 -1.89 7.85
CA ASN A 222 -8.88 -1.39 7.10
C ASN A 222 -8.41 -2.38 6.01
N VAL A 223 -9.21 -3.38 5.65
CA VAL A 223 -8.87 -4.36 4.60
C VAL A 223 -9.97 -4.38 3.56
N HIS A 224 -9.61 -4.17 2.30
CA HIS A 224 -10.53 -4.25 1.17
C HIS A 224 -10.00 -5.21 0.12
N GLN A 225 -10.82 -6.15 -0.32
CA GLN A 225 -10.45 -7.26 -1.18
C GLN A 225 -11.44 -7.36 -2.34
N HIS A 226 -10.93 -7.24 -3.56
CA HIS A 226 -11.71 -7.38 -4.78
C HIS A 226 -11.49 -8.76 -5.42
N VAL A 227 -12.56 -9.51 -5.56
CA VAL A 227 -12.59 -10.80 -6.26
C VAL A 227 -13.41 -10.66 -7.53
N LEU A 228 -12.94 -11.21 -8.66
CA LEU A 228 -13.72 -11.19 -9.90
C LEU A 228 -15.05 -11.92 -9.70
N ARG A 229 -16.16 -11.26 -10.03
CA ARG A 229 -17.50 -11.83 -9.88
C ARG A 229 -17.67 -13.05 -10.79
N PRO A 230 -17.82 -14.29 -10.27
CA PRO A 230 -17.77 -15.50 -11.09
C PRO A 230 -18.83 -15.57 -12.19
N GLY A 231 -20.02 -15.01 -11.95
CA GLY A 231 -21.13 -15.02 -12.91
C GLY A 231 -21.05 -13.96 -14.02
N ALA A 232 -20.08 -13.05 -13.98
CA ALA A 232 -20.00 -11.95 -14.96
C ALA A 232 -19.42 -12.43 -16.30
N PRO A 233 -19.95 -11.97 -17.45
CA PRO A 233 -19.41 -12.33 -18.77
C PRO A 233 -17.94 -11.96 -18.96
N SER A 234 -17.49 -10.83 -18.39
CA SER A 234 -16.08 -10.40 -18.40
C SER A 234 -15.19 -11.38 -17.64
N THR A 235 -15.60 -11.83 -16.44
CA THR A 235 -14.86 -12.81 -15.64
C THR A 235 -14.61 -14.11 -16.39
N LYS A 236 -15.61 -14.64 -17.10
CA LYS A 236 -15.44 -15.87 -17.89
C LYS A 236 -14.35 -15.72 -18.96
N ARG A 237 -14.38 -14.62 -19.72
CA ARG A 237 -13.36 -14.34 -20.76
C ARG A 237 -11.96 -14.16 -20.15
N ILE A 238 -11.87 -13.42 -19.04
CA ILE A 238 -10.59 -13.16 -18.35
C ILE A 238 -10.01 -14.46 -17.80
N LEU A 239 -10.81 -15.31 -17.17
CA LEU A 239 -10.38 -16.62 -16.65
C LEU A 239 -9.87 -17.54 -17.77
N GLU A 240 -10.63 -17.62 -18.87
CA GLU A 240 -10.25 -18.42 -20.04
C GLU A 240 -8.91 -17.95 -20.64
N ARG A 241 -8.74 -16.63 -20.81
CA ARG A 241 -7.47 -16.03 -21.28
C ARG A 241 -6.33 -16.27 -20.29
N ALA A 242 -6.61 -16.28 -18.99
CA ALA A 242 -5.60 -16.53 -17.96
C ALA A 242 -5.11 -17.98 -17.97
N GLY A 243 -5.98 -18.95 -18.26
CA GLY A 243 -5.62 -20.37 -18.28
C GLY A 243 -5.29 -20.92 -16.88
N VAL A 244 -5.90 -20.33 -15.84
CA VAL A 244 -5.73 -20.73 -14.44
C VAL A 244 -6.98 -21.48 -13.96
N PRO A 245 -6.90 -22.30 -12.90
CA PRO A 245 -8.07 -23.00 -12.35
C PRO A 245 -9.12 -22.02 -11.78
N GLU A 246 -10.39 -22.44 -11.80
CA GLU A 246 -11.51 -21.67 -11.22
C GLU A 246 -11.32 -21.34 -9.73
N SER A 247 -10.47 -22.10 -9.01
CA SER A 247 -10.10 -21.77 -7.62
C SER A 247 -9.54 -20.36 -7.48
N ARG A 248 -8.95 -19.78 -8.53
CA ARG A 248 -8.45 -18.41 -8.54
C ARG A 248 -9.56 -17.36 -8.42
N LEU A 249 -10.78 -17.68 -8.83
CA LEU A 249 -11.95 -16.81 -8.63
C LEU A 249 -12.45 -16.79 -7.18
N ARG A 250 -11.85 -17.57 -6.25
CA ARG A 250 -12.16 -17.53 -4.80
C ARG A 250 -11.14 -16.74 -3.99
N ARG A 251 -10.36 -15.90 -4.66
CA ARG A 251 -9.22 -15.21 -4.08
C ARG A 251 -9.16 -13.80 -4.67
N PRO A 252 -8.64 -12.83 -3.91
CA PRO A 252 -8.53 -11.47 -4.41
C PRO A 252 -7.56 -11.39 -5.58
N VAL A 253 -7.85 -10.45 -6.47
CA VAL A 253 -6.95 -10.00 -7.55
C VAL A 253 -6.41 -8.59 -7.29
N ILE A 254 -7.08 -7.83 -6.42
CA ILE A 254 -6.64 -6.54 -5.90
C ILE A 254 -6.99 -6.52 -4.41
N THR A 255 -6.04 -6.14 -3.56
CA THR A 255 -6.23 -5.98 -2.11
C THR A 255 -5.65 -4.66 -1.65
N MET A 256 -6.38 -3.94 -0.81
CA MET A 256 -5.90 -2.78 -0.06
C MET A 256 -5.81 -3.14 1.42
N LEU A 257 -4.66 -2.83 2.02
CA LEU A 257 -4.42 -2.87 3.45
C LEU A 257 -4.13 -1.43 3.89
N GLU A 258 -5.08 -0.81 4.59
CA GLU A 258 -4.89 0.53 5.15
C GLU A 258 -4.05 0.45 6.42
N ASP A 259 -2.74 0.53 6.23
CA ASP A 259 -1.75 0.58 7.28
C ASP A 259 -0.82 1.77 7.07
N HIS A 260 -0.92 2.74 7.98
CA HIS A 260 -0.26 4.03 7.84
C HIS A 260 1.23 3.97 8.17
N MET A 261 1.68 2.97 8.95
CA MET A 261 3.04 2.96 9.51
C MET A 261 3.78 1.63 9.37
N LEU A 262 3.09 0.55 8.99
CA LEU A 262 3.58 -0.83 8.86
C LEU A 262 4.25 -1.37 10.12
N ILE A 263 3.98 -0.74 11.27
CA ILE A 263 4.44 -1.14 12.59
C ILE A 263 3.22 -1.37 13.46
N GLY A 264 3.20 -2.51 14.14
CA GLY A 264 2.11 -2.89 15.03
C GLY A 264 2.04 -1.98 16.25
N GLU A 265 0.89 -1.98 16.94
CA GLU A 265 0.70 -1.16 18.13
C GLU A 265 1.76 -1.41 19.21
N ALA A 266 2.14 -2.67 19.41
CA ALA A 266 3.12 -3.08 20.42
C ALA A 266 4.51 -2.46 20.19
N ASP A 267 4.93 -2.33 18.93
CA ASP A 267 6.23 -1.74 18.59
C ASP A 267 6.21 -0.23 18.81
N ILE A 268 5.13 0.45 18.41
CA ILE A 268 4.96 1.89 18.65
C ILE A 268 4.94 2.19 20.15
N ARG A 269 4.23 1.39 20.96
CA ARG A 269 4.27 1.48 22.42
C ARG A 269 5.69 1.36 22.93
N THR A 270 6.43 0.35 22.47
CA THR A 270 7.82 0.13 22.89
C THR A 270 8.72 1.30 22.54
N ILE A 271 8.58 1.87 21.34
CA ILE A 271 9.35 3.04 20.88
C ILE A 271 8.99 4.27 21.74
N THR A 272 7.71 4.57 21.87
CA THR A 272 7.24 5.76 22.59
C THR A 272 7.55 5.71 24.08
N GLU A 273 7.44 4.54 24.72
CA GLU A 273 7.86 4.32 26.11
C GLU A 273 9.36 4.58 26.31
N ARG A 274 10.21 4.14 25.37
CA ARG A 274 11.66 4.42 25.40
C ARG A 274 11.98 5.90 25.26
N LEU A 275 11.12 6.65 24.56
CA LEU A 275 11.22 8.10 24.41
C LEU A 275 10.60 8.87 25.60
N GLY A 276 10.14 8.16 26.65
CA GLY A 276 9.61 8.75 27.87
C GLY A 276 8.09 8.92 27.90
N ALA A 277 7.36 8.41 26.90
CA ALA A 277 5.90 8.41 26.95
C ALA A 277 5.40 7.46 28.06
N PRO A 278 4.35 7.82 28.81
CA PRO A 278 3.75 6.91 29.80
C PRO A 278 3.08 5.72 29.10
N LYS A 279 2.97 4.57 29.78
CA LYS A 279 2.31 3.36 29.23
C LYS A 279 0.88 3.61 28.74
N VAL A 280 0.18 4.56 29.38
CA VAL A 280 -1.19 4.97 29.06
C VAL A 280 -1.25 6.14 28.08
N TYR A 281 -0.15 6.47 27.39
CA TYR A 281 -0.11 7.55 26.41
C TYR A 281 -1.11 7.29 25.28
N THR A 282 -1.96 8.27 25.00
CA THR A 282 -2.90 8.21 23.88
C THR A 282 -2.29 8.97 22.71
N TRP A 283 -2.07 8.30 21.58
CA TRP A 283 -1.67 8.99 20.36
C TRP A 283 -2.80 9.88 19.88
N TYR A 284 -2.46 11.11 19.48
CA TYR A 284 -3.45 12.09 19.02
C TYR A 284 -4.11 11.68 17.69
N HIS A 285 -3.37 10.94 16.86
CA HIS A 285 -3.84 10.43 15.58
C HIS A 285 -4.25 8.95 15.66
N ASP A 286 -5.47 8.65 15.20
CA ASP A 286 -5.92 7.28 14.97
C ASP A 286 -5.32 6.74 13.67
N PHE A 287 -4.04 6.36 13.73
CA PHE A 287 -3.37 5.70 12.62
C PHE A 287 -4.08 4.38 12.31
N GLN A 288 -4.51 4.22 11.06
CA GLN A 288 -5.05 2.94 10.63
C GLN A 288 -3.93 1.92 10.53
N ARG A 289 -4.23 0.70 10.96
CA ARG A 289 -3.30 -0.42 11.07
C ARG A 289 -3.99 -1.71 10.66
N VAL A 290 -3.19 -2.66 10.20
CA VAL A 290 -3.59 -4.05 9.98
C VAL A 290 -2.56 -4.93 10.68
N GLU A 291 -2.89 -5.37 11.90
CA GLU A 291 -2.02 -6.26 12.66
C GLU A 291 -1.76 -7.57 11.87
N ASP A 292 -0.53 -8.08 11.97
CA ASP A 292 -0.05 -9.28 11.25
C ASP A 292 -0.17 -9.21 9.71
N TRP A 293 -0.16 -8.01 9.12
CA TRP A 293 -0.26 -7.83 7.67
C TRP A 293 0.81 -8.63 6.90
N GLU A 294 2.01 -8.81 7.44
CA GLU A 294 3.09 -9.58 6.83
C GLU A 294 2.67 -11.04 6.63
N THR A 295 2.01 -11.61 7.63
CA THR A 295 1.47 -12.98 7.58
C THR A 295 0.38 -13.07 6.53
N PHE A 296 -0.51 -12.07 6.47
CA PHE A 296 -1.52 -11.98 5.43
C PHE A 296 -0.89 -11.95 4.03
N VAL A 297 0.07 -11.05 3.78
CA VAL A 297 0.75 -10.90 2.49
C VAL A 297 1.47 -12.18 2.08
N LYS A 298 2.17 -12.83 3.02
CA LYS A 298 2.83 -14.13 2.79
C LYS A 298 1.85 -15.21 2.37
N ASN A 299 0.74 -15.34 3.06
CA ASN A 299 -0.28 -16.33 2.72
C ASN A 299 -0.97 -16.02 1.38
N SER A 300 -1.30 -14.74 1.14
CA SER A 300 -1.90 -14.27 -0.11
C SER A 300 -0.95 -14.39 -1.29
N SER A 301 0.36 -14.31 -1.08
CA SER A 301 1.37 -14.42 -2.13
C SER A 301 1.86 -15.85 -2.39
N THR A 302 1.32 -16.85 -1.70
CA THR A 302 1.71 -18.26 -1.89
C THR A 302 0.71 -18.99 -2.79
N PRO A 303 1.18 -19.66 -3.88
CA PRO A 303 0.32 -20.53 -4.69
C PRO A 303 -0.32 -21.64 -3.85
N ARG A 304 -1.57 -22.01 -4.14
CA ARG A 304 -2.21 -23.17 -3.49
C ARG A 304 -1.93 -24.45 -4.25
N ARG A 305 -2.15 -25.58 -3.57
CA ARG A 305 -2.11 -26.91 -4.19
C ARG A 305 -3.04 -26.98 -5.42
N GLY A 306 -2.48 -27.35 -6.56
CA GLY A 306 -3.16 -27.42 -7.86
C GLY A 306 -3.03 -26.15 -8.71
N GLU A 307 -2.41 -25.09 -8.20
CA GLU A 307 -2.19 -23.82 -8.92
C GLU A 307 -0.75 -23.68 -9.44
N GLU A 308 0.19 -24.50 -8.96
CA GLU A 308 1.64 -24.29 -9.10
C GLU A 308 2.14 -24.21 -10.55
N GLU A 309 1.48 -24.89 -11.48
CA GLU A 309 1.89 -24.90 -12.90
C GLU A 309 1.29 -23.75 -13.72
N THR A 310 0.23 -23.10 -13.22
CA THR A 310 -0.54 -22.09 -13.98
C THR A 310 -0.44 -20.69 -13.37
N VAL A 311 -0.18 -20.60 -12.07
CA VAL A 311 0.05 -19.35 -11.34
C VAL A 311 1.55 -19.08 -11.30
N THR A 312 2.03 -18.44 -12.37
CA THR A 312 3.46 -18.27 -12.69
C THR A 312 3.97 -16.84 -12.55
N GLU A 313 3.08 -15.88 -12.28
CA GLU A 313 3.44 -14.46 -12.11
C GLU A 313 3.64 -14.14 -10.62
N ASP A 314 4.44 -13.12 -10.31
CA ASP A 314 4.63 -12.65 -8.94
C ASP A 314 3.40 -11.84 -8.45
N THR A 315 3.13 -11.83 -7.14
CA THR A 315 2.24 -10.84 -6.52
C THR A 315 2.90 -9.47 -6.56
N VAL A 316 2.23 -8.46 -7.11
CA VAL A 316 2.77 -7.09 -7.06
C VAL A 316 2.41 -6.49 -5.71
N LEU A 317 3.41 -6.00 -5.00
CA LEU A 317 3.26 -5.38 -3.69
C LEU A 317 3.66 -3.91 -3.80
N VAL A 318 2.67 -3.02 -3.67
CA VAL A 318 2.88 -1.57 -3.64
C VAL A 318 2.82 -1.15 -2.17
N MET A 319 3.97 -0.77 -1.61
CA MET A 319 4.06 -0.31 -0.23
C MET A 319 4.40 1.17 -0.22
N ASN A 320 3.43 1.98 0.17
CA ASN A 320 3.56 3.42 0.28
C ASN A 320 2.83 3.85 1.56
N ALA A 321 3.51 3.59 2.68
CA ALA A 321 3.09 3.96 4.02
C ALA A 321 3.91 5.15 4.51
N GLY A 322 3.37 5.94 5.41
CA GLY A 322 3.92 7.24 5.80
C GLY A 322 2.82 8.28 5.74
N ALA A 323 2.71 9.10 6.78
CA ALA A 323 1.69 10.13 6.82
C ALA A 323 1.91 11.11 5.67
N HIS A 324 0.82 11.37 4.94
CA HIS A 324 0.54 12.57 4.15
C HIS A 324 1.78 13.37 3.72
N ALA A 325 2.24 13.13 2.49
CA ALA A 325 3.19 14.02 1.84
C ALA A 325 2.51 15.37 1.56
N ARG A 326 2.42 16.26 2.53
CA ARG A 326 1.91 17.60 2.28
C ARG A 326 3.03 18.42 1.65
N HIS A 327 2.95 18.66 0.34
CA HIS A 327 3.77 19.71 -0.26
C HIS A 327 3.25 21.07 0.21
N PRO A 328 4.11 21.96 0.75
CA PRO A 328 3.72 23.34 1.02
C PRO A 328 3.09 23.94 -0.24
N ASN A 329 1.91 24.54 -0.10
CA ASN A 329 1.21 25.18 -1.20
C ASN A 329 0.92 24.26 -2.41
N CYS A 330 0.75 22.95 -2.22
CA CYS A 330 0.29 21.99 -3.25
C CYS A 330 -0.90 22.47 -4.11
N GLY A 331 -1.79 23.27 -3.52
CA GLY A 331 -2.91 23.95 -4.20
C GLY A 331 -2.51 24.91 -5.31
N ASP A 332 -1.25 25.35 -5.31
CA ASP A 332 -0.69 26.32 -6.24
C ASP A 332 0.10 25.63 -7.36
N HIS A 333 0.40 24.35 -7.21
CA HIS A 333 1.08 23.54 -8.22
C HIS A 333 0.06 22.88 -9.15
N THR A 334 0.34 22.91 -10.45
CA THR A 334 -0.37 22.18 -11.52
C THR A 334 0.58 21.47 -12.47
N GLU A 335 1.88 21.60 -12.22
CA GLU A 335 2.95 21.06 -13.05
C GLU A 335 3.86 20.18 -12.16
N PRO A 336 4.23 18.99 -12.64
CA PRO A 336 5.25 18.16 -12.01
C PRO A 336 6.61 18.85 -11.97
N TYR A 337 7.45 18.42 -11.03
CA TYR A 337 8.89 18.70 -11.09
C TYR A 337 9.49 18.10 -12.36
N ILE A 338 10.60 18.68 -12.83
CA ILE A 338 11.20 18.29 -14.11
C ILE A 338 11.67 16.83 -14.08
N ASN A 339 12.19 16.40 -12.93
CA ASN A 339 12.67 15.05 -12.65
C ASN A 339 12.85 14.84 -11.13
N ALA A 340 13.26 13.63 -10.74
CA ALA A 340 13.54 13.25 -9.35
C ALA A 340 14.53 14.19 -8.65
N ALA A 341 15.64 14.54 -9.29
CA ALA A 341 16.68 15.35 -8.66
C ALA A 341 16.23 16.80 -8.42
N ASP A 342 15.43 17.34 -9.33
CA ASP A 342 14.78 18.64 -9.18
C ASP A 342 13.79 18.62 -8.00
N ALA A 343 12.97 17.58 -7.91
CA ALA A 343 12.05 17.39 -6.78
C ALA A 343 12.80 17.22 -5.44
N GLU A 344 13.84 16.38 -5.39
CA GLU A 344 14.66 16.20 -4.19
C GLU A 344 15.31 17.51 -3.75
N ALA A 345 15.75 18.34 -4.70
CA ALA A 345 16.34 19.66 -4.43
C ALA A 345 15.30 20.68 -3.94
N ALA A 346 14.10 20.69 -4.54
CA ALA A 346 13.02 21.58 -4.14
C ALA A 346 12.45 21.23 -2.75
N GLU A 347 12.51 19.95 -2.35
CA GLU A 347 11.94 19.46 -1.09
C GLU A 347 12.97 19.28 0.05
N GLN A 348 14.19 19.82 -0.08
CA GLN A 348 15.24 19.65 0.96
C GLN A 348 14.89 20.28 2.30
N ASP A 349 14.11 21.36 2.30
CA ASP A 349 13.71 22.16 3.47
C ASP A 349 12.20 22.09 3.73
N VAL A 350 11.55 21.01 3.26
CA VAL A 350 10.09 20.88 3.30
C VAL A 350 9.52 21.00 4.72
N VAL A 351 10.23 20.46 5.72
CA VAL A 351 9.86 20.55 7.13
C VAL A 351 9.83 22.00 7.59
N GLU A 352 10.91 22.74 7.32
CA GLU A 352 11.05 24.15 7.67
C GLU A 352 9.95 25.00 7.02
N ARG A 353 9.62 24.73 5.75
CA ARG A 353 8.53 25.40 5.03
C ARG A 353 7.14 25.04 5.56
N LEU A 354 6.92 23.79 5.98
CA LEU A 354 5.65 23.35 6.56
C LEU A 354 5.39 23.96 7.94
N ILE A 355 6.44 24.20 8.74
CA ILE A 355 6.32 24.81 10.07
C ILE A 355 6.31 26.35 10.04
N GLU A 356 6.80 26.97 8.96
CA GLU A 356 6.91 28.43 8.82
C GLU A 356 5.61 29.17 9.14
N PRO A 357 4.41 28.73 8.68
CA PRO A 357 3.16 29.45 8.90
C PRO A 357 2.66 29.45 10.35
N PHE A 358 3.16 28.56 11.22
CA PHE A 358 2.68 28.47 12.60
C PHE A 358 3.31 29.56 13.45
N GLU A 359 2.55 30.47 14.05
CA GLU A 359 3.13 31.53 14.90
C GLU A 359 3.51 31.02 16.30
N ASN A 360 2.87 29.95 16.76
CA ASN A 360 3.03 29.40 18.11
C ASN A 360 4.15 28.35 18.17
N GLU A 361 5.10 28.51 19.11
CA GLU A 361 6.20 27.55 19.30
C GLU A 361 5.70 26.16 19.73
N ASP A 362 4.61 26.06 20.51
CA ASP A 362 4.05 24.76 20.88
C ASP A 362 3.44 24.04 19.67
N GLU A 363 2.88 24.78 18.70
CA GLU A 363 2.40 24.24 17.44
C GLU A 363 3.54 23.85 16.51
N ARG A 364 4.62 24.65 16.46
CA ARG A 364 5.85 24.30 15.73
C ARG A 364 6.52 23.05 16.31
N VAL A 365 6.63 22.97 17.63
CA VAL A 365 7.20 21.82 18.35
C VAL A 365 6.30 20.60 18.20
N GLY A 366 4.99 20.77 18.37
CA GLY A 366 4.01 19.73 18.08
C GLY A 366 4.15 19.24 16.65
N ARG A 367 4.17 20.15 15.66
CA ARG A 367 4.35 19.78 14.26
C ARG A 367 5.66 19.04 14.03
N LYS A 368 6.81 19.50 14.54
CA LYS A 368 8.10 18.80 14.46
C LYS A 368 8.11 17.41 15.12
N GLN A 369 7.43 17.26 16.26
CA GLN A 369 7.32 15.99 16.99
C GLN A 369 6.38 15.00 16.29
N TRP A 370 5.35 15.52 15.65
CA TRP A 370 4.35 14.78 14.89
C TRP A 370 4.63 14.81 13.39
N ASP A 371 5.78 15.33 12.95
CA ASP A 371 6.10 15.52 11.53
C ASP A 371 6.49 14.19 10.93
N TRP A 372 5.47 13.34 10.81
CA TRP A 372 5.48 12.20 9.95
C TRP A 372 5.54 12.64 8.47
N ASP A 373 5.36 13.94 8.18
CA ASP A 373 5.66 14.64 6.92
C ASP A 373 7.17 14.73 6.60
N LEU A 374 8.04 14.07 7.37
CA LEU A 374 9.41 13.69 6.96
C LEU A 374 9.36 12.69 5.79
N PHE A 375 8.69 13.09 4.71
CA PHE A 375 8.42 12.34 3.49
C PHE A 375 9.71 11.71 2.96
N GLN A 376 10.81 12.47 2.91
CA GLN A 376 12.10 11.93 2.52
C GLN A 376 12.60 10.85 3.49
N VAL A 377 12.60 11.09 4.81
CA VAL A 377 13.18 10.14 5.78
C VAL A 377 12.37 8.85 5.85
N HIS A 378 11.04 8.93 5.95
CA HIS A 378 10.16 7.76 6.04
C HIS A 378 10.12 6.96 4.75
N ASN A 379 9.94 7.62 3.61
CA ASN A 379 9.94 6.89 2.34
C ASN A 379 11.33 6.42 1.92
N HIS A 380 12.43 7.04 2.36
CA HIS A 380 13.75 6.42 2.21
C HIS A 380 13.89 5.18 3.08
N VAL A 381 13.30 5.10 4.27
CA VAL A 381 13.24 3.83 5.03
C VAL A 381 12.48 2.77 4.21
N TRP A 382 11.35 3.13 3.61
CA TRP A 382 10.55 2.20 2.80
C TRP A 382 11.24 1.78 1.52
N ARG A 383 11.73 2.73 0.73
CA ARG A 383 12.53 2.50 -0.47
C ARG A 383 13.74 1.62 -0.19
N ARG A 384 14.47 1.85 0.92
CA ARG A 384 15.59 0.99 1.35
C ARG A 384 15.12 -0.41 1.72
N THR A 385 13.99 -0.53 2.42
CA THR A 385 13.42 -1.82 2.83
C THR A 385 12.94 -2.63 1.63
N THR A 386 12.16 -2.03 0.74
CA THR A 386 11.73 -2.58 -0.54
C THR A 386 12.93 -3.05 -1.37
N ALA A 387 13.94 -2.20 -1.56
CA ALA A 387 15.13 -2.55 -2.31
C ALA A 387 15.94 -3.68 -1.65
N ARG A 388 16.02 -3.71 -0.31
CA ARG A 388 16.66 -4.81 0.44
C ARG A 388 15.90 -6.13 0.23
N LEU A 389 14.58 -6.13 0.42
CA LEU A 389 13.73 -7.31 0.29
C LEU A 389 13.75 -7.86 -1.14
N GLN A 390 13.78 -6.98 -2.15
CA GLN A 390 13.93 -7.38 -3.54
C GLN A 390 15.30 -8.04 -3.82
N ARG A 391 16.40 -7.50 -3.28
CA ARG A 391 17.73 -8.12 -3.39
C ARG A 391 17.81 -9.47 -2.69
N GLU A 392 17.23 -9.61 -1.50
CA GLU A 392 17.16 -10.87 -0.76
C GLU A 392 16.41 -11.94 -1.57
N ARG A 393 15.28 -11.56 -2.18
CA ARG A 393 14.54 -12.43 -3.11
C ARG A 393 15.41 -12.87 -4.30
N GLU A 394 16.07 -11.94 -4.97
CA GLU A 394 16.95 -12.27 -6.11
C GLU A 394 18.10 -13.20 -5.72
N ALA A 395 18.69 -13.00 -4.54
CA ALA A 395 19.75 -13.86 -4.02
C ALA A 395 19.24 -15.29 -3.76
N ILE A 396 18.04 -15.43 -3.19
CA ILE A 396 17.39 -16.74 -3.00
C ILE A 396 17.14 -17.42 -4.34
N LEU A 397 16.64 -16.68 -5.34
CA LEU A 397 16.38 -17.22 -6.68
C LEU A 397 17.68 -17.65 -7.40
N LYS A 398 18.77 -16.88 -7.26
CA LYS A 398 20.07 -17.19 -7.88
C LYS A 398 20.81 -18.33 -7.17
N GLY A 399 20.71 -18.40 -5.83
CA GLY A 399 21.47 -19.35 -5.00
C GLY A 399 20.81 -20.71 -4.81
N SER A 400 19.50 -20.83 -5.04
CA SER A 400 18.76 -22.06 -4.70
C SER A 400 18.96 -23.22 -5.70
N GLY A 401 19.44 -22.98 -6.92
CA GLY A 401 19.47 -24.01 -7.98
C GLY A 401 18.09 -24.61 -8.30
N VAL A 402 17.04 -24.09 -7.66
CA VAL A 402 15.65 -24.47 -7.84
C VAL A 402 15.20 -23.78 -9.11
N ASN A 403 14.74 -24.59 -10.05
CA ASN A 403 14.10 -24.09 -11.25
C ASN A 403 13.04 -23.03 -10.84
N PRO A 404 13.06 -21.80 -11.38
CA PRO A 404 12.10 -20.75 -11.05
C PRO A 404 10.63 -21.15 -11.26
N TYR A 405 10.35 -22.32 -11.86
CA TYR A 405 9.02 -22.90 -12.04
C TYR A 405 8.62 -23.96 -10.99
N LYS A 406 9.43 -24.27 -9.96
CA LYS A 406 9.08 -25.13 -8.81
C LYS A 406 8.92 -24.33 -7.51
N ARG A 407 8.17 -23.23 -7.57
CA ARG A 407 8.04 -22.27 -6.46
C ARG A 407 6.92 -22.67 -5.49
N THR A 408 7.26 -23.29 -4.36
CA THR A 408 6.32 -23.65 -3.28
C THR A 408 6.15 -22.57 -2.21
N GLY A 409 6.82 -21.42 -2.35
CA GLY A 409 6.81 -20.32 -1.38
C GLY A 409 6.08 -19.06 -1.87
N ALA A 410 6.08 -18.03 -1.03
CA ALA A 410 5.52 -16.72 -1.38
C ALA A 410 6.26 -16.11 -2.58
N GLN A 411 5.48 -15.61 -3.54
CA GLN A 411 5.97 -14.98 -4.75
C GLN A 411 5.47 -13.54 -4.77
N TRP A 412 6.38 -12.59 -4.63
CA TRP A 412 6.07 -11.16 -4.74
C TRP A 412 7.17 -10.38 -5.44
N PHE A 413 6.79 -9.24 -5.99
CA PHE A 413 7.63 -8.20 -6.53
C PHE A 413 7.24 -6.89 -5.87
N TYR A 414 8.21 -6.20 -5.26
CA TYR A 414 7.95 -4.91 -4.65
C TYR A 414 8.03 -3.82 -5.71
N MET A 415 6.92 -3.10 -5.92
CA MET A 415 6.87 -1.98 -6.85
C MET A 415 7.07 -0.68 -6.08
N ASP A 416 8.15 0.04 -6.40
CA ASP A 416 8.46 1.34 -5.84
C ASP A 416 7.88 2.45 -6.72
N LEU A 417 6.88 3.20 -6.23
CA LEU A 417 6.26 4.34 -6.92
C LEU A 417 6.87 5.68 -6.49
N TRP A 418 7.89 5.69 -5.64
CA TRP A 418 8.48 6.89 -5.05
C TRP A 418 8.76 8.00 -6.05
N ASP A 419 9.42 7.68 -7.16
CA ASP A 419 9.83 8.67 -8.15
C ASP A 419 8.64 9.32 -8.88
N GLN A 420 7.57 8.56 -9.09
CA GLN A 420 6.32 9.09 -9.66
C GLN A 420 5.65 10.06 -8.70
N MET A 421 5.63 9.71 -7.42
CA MET A 421 4.97 10.47 -6.35
C MET A 421 5.71 11.75 -6.00
N LEU A 422 7.02 11.65 -5.79
CA LEU A 422 7.87 12.78 -5.42
C LEU A 422 7.81 13.91 -6.45
N GLN A 423 7.67 13.57 -7.74
CA GLN A 423 7.61 14.57 -8.81
C GLN A 423 6.27 15.30 -8.95
N ARG A 424 5.27 15.01 -8.09
CA ARG A 424 3.93 15.62 -8.13
C ARG A 424 3.67 16.54 -6.93
N PRO A 425 4.23 17.77 -6.93
CA PRO A 425 4.01 18.73 -5.84
C PRO A 425 2.56 19.18 -5.72
N ASP A 426 1.77 18.94 -6.76
CA ASP A 426 0.33 19.13 -6.83
C ASP A 426 -0.47 18.07 -6.05
N GLY A 427 0.21 17.04 -5.54
CA GLY A 427 -0.36 16.07 -4.62
C GLY A 427 -0.61 16.68 -3.24
N HIS A 428 -1.82 16.49 -2.72
CA HIS A 428 -2.15 16.59 -1.28
C HIS A 428 -2.44 17.98 -0.70
N GLN A 429 -3.65 18.50 -0.97
CA GLN A 429 -4.20 19.72 -0.38
C GLN A 429 -4.85 19.50 0.99
N THR A 430 -5.77 18.53 1.08
CA THR A 430 -6.38 18.01 2.33
C THR A 430 -7.14 16.71 2.08
N PRO A 431 -7.34 15.84 3.10
CA PRO A 431 -8.23 14.69 3.01
C PRO A 431 -9.61 15.09 2.47
N ASN A 432 -10.07 14.43 1.40
CA ASN A 432 -11.32 14.71 0.66
C ASN A 432 -11.32 15.96 -0.25
N GLN A 433 -10.21 16.69 -0.38
CA GLN A 433 -10.04 17.76 -1.38
C GLN A 433 -8.95 17.44 -2.41
N ASP A 434 -8.20 16.36 -2.18
CA ASP A 434 -7.16 15.88 -3.10
C ASP A 434 -7.78 15.37 -4.41
N CYS A 435 -7.39 15.98 -5.51
CA CYS A 435 -7.77 15.57 -6.87
C CYS A 435 -6.71 14.70 -7.54
N LEU A 436 -5.57 14.52 -6.87
CA LEU A 436 -4.42 13.81 -7.42
C LEU A 436 -4.62 12.31 -7.24
N HIS A 437 -5.33 11.72 -8.20
CA HIS A 437 -5.31 10.28 -8.37
C HIS A 437 -4.20 9.97 -9.36
N TYR A 438 -3.19 9.19 -8.95
CA TYR A 438 -2.14 8.71 -9.83
C TYR A 438 -2.77 7.83 -10.92
N VAL A 439 -2.81 8.32 -12.16
CA VAL A 439 -3.37 7.59 -13.33
C VAL A 439 -2.28 7.21 -14.31
#